data_AF-G5NE28-F1
#
_entry.id   AF-G5NE28-F1
#
_cell.length_a   1.000
_cell.length_b   1.000
_cell.length_c   1.000
_cell.angle_alpha   90.00
_cell.angle_beta   90.00
_cell.angle_gamma   90.00
#
_symmetry.space_group_name_H-M   'P 1'
#
loop_
_entity.id
_entity.type
_entity.pdbx_description
1 polymer ?
#
loop_
_entity_poly.entity_id
_entity_poly.type
_entity_poly.pdbx_seq_one_letter_code
_entity_poly.pdbx_strand_id
1 'polypeptide(L)' 'MIHDATLNRTIDVVHHHHLNVVGWNPGPALSVSMGDMPDDGYKTFVCVETVYATAPQQATEEKPSRLAQTICVAKR' A
#
# COMPACT_ATOMS: atom_id res chain seq x y z
N MET A 1 2.66 -7.42 -7.30
CA MET A 1 1.46 -8.24 -7.64
C MET A 1 0.97 -8.93 -6.38
N ILE A 2 -0.32 -8.84 -6.09
CA ILE A 2 -0.99 -9.51 -4.97
C ILE A 2 -1.87 -10.62 -5.53
N HIS A 3 -1.75 -11.82 -4.96
CA HIS A 3 -2.59 -12.96 -5.28
C HIS A 3 -3.64 -13.13 -4.20
N ASP A 4 -4.91 -12.94 -4.55
CA ASP A 4 -6.05 -13.10 -3.65
C ASP A 4 -6.85 -14.31 -4.09
N ALA A 5 -6.49 -15.48 -3.55
CA ALA A 5 -7.14 -16.74 -3.87
C ALA A 5 -8.59 -16.79 -3.36
N THR A 6 -8.86 -16.17 -2.21
CA THR A 6 -10.19 -16.16 -1.58
C THR A 6 -11.22 -15.46 -2.46
N LEU A 7 -10.84 -14.35 -3.09
CA LEU A 7 -11.71 -13.60 -4.02
C LEU A 7 -11.40 -13.89 -5.50
N ASN A 8 -10.61 -14.92 -5.78
CA ASN A 8 -10.22 -15.37 -7.11
C ASN A 8 -9.82 -14.22 -8.05
N ARG A 9 -8.86 -13.40 -7.60
CA ARG A 9 -8.39 -12.22 -8.33
C ARG A 9 -6.90 -11.99 -8.14
N THR A 10 -6.34 -11.17 -9.01
CA THR A 10 -5.01 -10.60 -8.84
C THR A 10 -5.09 -9.09 -8.87
N ILE A 11 -4.24 -8.47 -8.06
CA ILE A 11 -4.11 -7.02 -8.00
C ILE A 11 -2.68 -6.67 -8.37
N ASP A 12 -2.51 -6.01 -9.50
CA ASP A 12 -1.24 -5.42 -9.90
C ASP A 12 -1.16 -4.02 -9.31
N VAL A 13 -0.08 -3.80 -8.56
CA VAL A 13 0.27 -2.50 -8.00
C VAL A 13 1.55 -2.06 -8.69
N VAL A 14 1.44 -1.04 -9.54
CA VAL A 14 2.57 -0.48 -10.28
C VAL A 14 3.00 0.80 -9.59
N HIS A 15 4.27 0.85 -9.19
CA HIS A 15 4.84 1.91 -8.37
C HIS A 15 5.68 2.86 -9.25
N HIS A 16 5.40 4.16 -9.22
CA HIS A 16 6.12 5.16 -10.01
C HIS A 16 6.79 6.19 -9.11
N HIS A 17 8.04 6.54 -9.44
CA HIS A 17 8.84 7.55 -8.73
C HIS A 17 9.03 7.31 -7.23
N HIS A 18 8.88 6.04 -6.80
CA HIS A 18 9.11 5.60 -5.43
C HIS A 18 10.57 5.27 -5.20
N LEU A 19 11.00 5.34 -3.94
CA LEU A 19 12.26 4.76 -3.47
C LEU A 19 12.02 3.45 -2.72
N ASN A 20 10.86 3.35 -2.08
CA ASN A 20 10.52 2.24 -1.21
C ASN A 20 9.09 1.74 -1.53
N VAL A 21 8.83 0.49 -1.21
CA VAL A 21 7.48 -0.06 -1.13
C VAL A 21 7.31 -0.61 0.27
N VAL A 22 6.26 -0.19 0.96
CA VAL A 22 5.92 -0.71 2.29
C VAL A 22 4.75 -1.67 2.14
N GLY A 23 4.93 -2.90 2.63
CA GLY A 23 3.86 -3.84 2.86
C GLY A 23 3.51 -3.82 4.34
N TRP A 24 2.26 -3.50 4.68
CA TRP A 24 1.86 -3.35 6.08
C TRP A 24 0.48 -3.95 6.37
N ASN A 25 0.38 -4.54 7.55
CA ASN A 25 -0.87 -5.00 8.16
C ASN A 25 -0.66 -4.91 9.69
N PRO A 26 -1.62 -4.37 10.45
CA PRO A 26 -1.46 -4.16 11.91
C PRO A 26 -1.39 -5.48 12.68
N GLY A 27 -1.93 -6.57 12.12
CA GLY A 27 -2.14 -7.81 12.84
C GLY A 27 -3.10 -7.65 14.02
N PRO A 28 -3.35 -8.75 14.75
CA PRO A 28 -4.35 -8.78 15.81
C PRO A 28 -4.03 -7.84 16.97
N ALA A 29 -2.76 -7.75 17.38
CA ALA A 29 -2.37 -7.01 18.58
C ALA A 29 -2.54 -5.49 18.43
N LEU A 30 -2.26 -4.94 17.24
CA LEU A 30 -2.41 -3.52 17.00
C LEU A 30 -3.86 -3.16 16.63
N SER A 31 -4.57 -4.00 15.88
CA SER A 31 -5.97 -3.73 15.50
C SER A 31 -6.89 -3.48 16.69
N VAL A 32 -6.80 -4.28 17.77
CA VAL A 32 -7.65 -4.10 18.97
C VAL A 32 -7.42 -2.77 19.70
N SER A 33 -6.31 -2.09 19.41
CA SER A 33 -6.00 -0.78 20.00
C SER A 33 -6.40 0.40 19.13
N MET A 34 -6.76 0.16 17.86
CA MET A 34 -7.15 1.19 16.90
C MET A 34 -8.66 1.43 16.98
N GLY A 35 -9.09 2.47 17.70
CA GLY A 35 -10.51 2.72 17.97
C GLY A 35 -11.40 3.00 16.74
N ASP A 36 -10.80 3.25 15.58
CA ASP A 36 -11.46 3.46 14.29
C ASP A 36 -11.40 2.22 13.37
N MET A 37 -10.92 1.08 13.87
CA MET A 37 -10.82 -0.19 13.15
C MET A 37 -11.47 -1.32 13.98
N PRO A 38 -12.22 -2.25 13.34
CA PRO A 38 -12.66 -3.46 14.04
C PRO A 38 -11.48 -4.32 14.52
N ASP A 39 -11.64 -5.00 15.67
CA ASP A 39 -10.61 -5.89 16.26
C ASP A 39 -10.04 -6.92 15.27
N ASP A 40 -10.87 -7.45 14.38
CA ASP A 40 -10.50 -8.42 13.34
C ASP A 40 -10.33 -7.81 11.94
N GLY A 41 -10.39 -6.48 11.84
CA GLY A 41 -10.29 -5.74 10.59
C GLY A 41 -9.04 -6.08 9.79
N TYR A 42 -7.91 -6.36 10.46
CA TYR A 42 -6.66 -6.79 9.84
C TYR A 42 -6.79 -8.00 8.91
N LYS A 43 -7.81 -8.84 9.07
CA LYS A 43 -7.99 -10.02 8.22
C LYS A 43 -8.47 -9.69 6.80
N THR A 44 -8.96 -8.48 6.58
CA THR A 44 -9.68 -8.13 5.34
C THR A 44 -8.91 -7.19 4.42
N PHE A 45 -7.70 -6.77 4.81
CA PHE A 45 -6.88 -5.87 4.00
C PHE A 45 -5.38 -6.12 4.17
N VAL A 46 -4.62 -5.55 3.25
CA VAL A 46 -3.18 -5.32 3.36
C VAL A 46 -2.90 -3.96 2.74
N CYS A 47 -2.03 -3.17 3.36
CA CYS A 47 -1.51 -1.95 2.77
C CYS A 47 -0.30 -2.30 1.89
N VAL A 48 -0.31 -1.82 0.65
CA VAL A 48 0.84 -1.86 -0.24
C VAL A 48 1.05 -0.43 -0.73
N GLU A 49 2.09 0.21 -0.20
CA GLU A 49 2.25 1.65 -0.22
C GLU A 49 3.44 2.02 -1.11
N THR A 50 3.17 2.84 -2.13
CA THR A 50 4.21 3.50 -2.94
C THR A 50 4.77 4.67 -2.13
N VAL A 51 6.04 4.61 -1.69
CA VAL A 51 6.60 5.62 -0.78
C VAL A 51 8.03 6.04 -1.10
N TYR A 52 8.44 7.19 -0.56
CA TYR A 52 9.81 7.71 -0.58
C TYR A 52 10.19 8.04 0.87
N ALA A 53 10.57 7.03 1.64
CA ALA A 53 10.63 7.13 3.11
C ALA A 53 12.06 7.11 3.68
N THR A 54 13.03 6.58 2.93
CA THR A 54 14.40 6.37 3.42
C THR A 54 15.38 7.49 3.03
N ALA A 55 14.90 8.51 2.32
CA ALA A 55 15.65 9.72 1.97
C ALA A 55 14.69 10.91 1.76
N PRO A 56 15.14 12.17 1.91
CA PRO A 56 14.31 13.33 1.64
C PRO A 56 14.13 13.56 0.12
N GLN A 57 12.93 13.97 -0.29
CA GLN A 57 12.71 14.51 -1.63
C GLN A 57 12.89 16.03 -1.63
N GLN A 58 13.56 16.57 -2.65
CA GLN A 58 13.67 18.01 -2.87
C GLN A 58 12.85 18.40 -4.10
N ALA A 59 11.79 19.16 -3.88
CA ALA A 59 10.96 19.72 -4.95
C ALA A 59 11.31 21.19 -5.16
N THR A 60 11.47 21.61 -6.42
CA THR A 60 11.50 23.02 -6.83
C THR A 60 10.39 23.28 -7.85
N GLU A 61 10.16 24.55 -8.21
CA GLU A 61 9.21 24.92 -9.25
C GLU A 61 9.56 24.26 -10.60
N GLU A 62 10.85 24.23 -10.95
CA GLU A 62 11.35 23.63 -12.19
C GLU A 62 11.46 22.10 -12.11
N LYS A 63 11.58 21.55 -10.90
CA LYS A 63 11.76 20.12 -10.64
C LYS A 63 10.80 19.64 -9.54
N PRO A 64 9.50 19.46 -9.85
CA PRO A 64 8.55 18.96 -8.87
C PRO A 64 8.82 17.49 -8.56
N SER A 65 8.68 17.12 -7.28
CA SER A 65 8.62 15.72 -6.87
C SER A 65 7.35 15.05 -7.37
N ARG A 66 7.45 13.78 -7.75
CA ARG A 66 6.32 12.96 -8.20
C ARG A 66 6.29 11.67 -7.41
N LEU A 67 5.09 11.18 -7.18
CA LEU A 67 4.82 9.86 -6.62
C LEU A 67 3.49 9.42 -7.22
N ALA A 68 3.43 8.23 -7.81
CA ALA A 68 2.20 7.73 -8.40
C ALA A 68 2.10 6.21 -8.27
N GLN A 69 0.87 5.73 -8.18
CA GLN A 69 0.54 4.32 -8.11
C GLN A 69 -0.58 4.02 -9.09
N THR A 70 -0.44 2.95 -9.87
CA THR A 70 -1.54 2.40 -10.67
C THR A 70 -1.95 1.06 -10.12
N ILE A 71 -3.26 0.88 -9.92
CA ILE A 71 -3.84 -0.36 -9.40
C ILE A 71 -4.72 -0.97 -10.48
N CYS A 72 -4.42 -2.21 -10.86
CA CYS A 72 -5.21 -2.98 -11.81
C CYS A 72 -5.72 -4.26 -11.13
N VAL A 73 -7.01 -4.55 -11.27
CA VAL A 73 -7.62 -5.77 -10.73
C VAL A 73 -8.04 -6.67 -11.90
N ALA A 74 -7.50 -7.87 -11.95
CA ALA A 74 -7.90 -8.90 -12.91
C ALA A 74 -8.57 -10.06 -12.18
N LYS A 75 -9.70 -10.53 -12.70
CA LYS A 75 -10.32 -11.78 -12.24
C LYS A 75 -9.52 -12.96 -12.79
N ARG A 76 -9.42 -14.03 -11.99
CA ARG A 76 -8.85 -15.31 -12.41
C ARG A 76 -9.93 -16.30 -12.79
#